data_AF-A0A3D4D1G2-F1
#
_entry.id   AF-A0A3D4D1G2-F1
#
_cell.length_a   1.000
_cell.length_b   1.000
_cell.length_c   1.000
_cell.angle_alpha   90.00
_cell.angle_beta   90.00
_cell.angle_gamma   90.00
#
_symmetry.space_group_name_H-M   'P 1'
#
loop_
_entity.id
_entity.type
_entity.pdbx_description
1 polymer ?
#
loop_
_entity_poly.entity_id
_entity_poly.type
_entity_poly.pdbx_seq_one_letter_code
_entity_poly.pdbx_strand_id
1 'polypeptide(L)'
;HGEAISLGVRAALYLSEKRADLPPTDTARLLHLHKHWGLPLILELDLRSDAIMTALARDKKFTAGGIRFVLLRQLGEAFVSDEVTEQDLIEAIEHVRTPM
;
A
#
# COMPACT_ATOMS: atom_id res chain seq x y z
N HIS A 1 -13.60 1.16 -8.30
CA HIS A 1 -12.48 0.33 -8.78
C HIS A 1 -11.17 1.12 -8.80
N GLY A 2 -11.12 2.30 -9.42
CA GLY A 2 -9.92 3.17 -9.39
C GLY A 2 -9.50 3.66 -7.99
N GLU A 3 -10.47 3.93 -7.11
CA GLU A 3 -10.22 4.42 -5.74
C GLU A 3 -9.53 3.38 -4.85
N ALA A 4 -9.93 2.11 -4.96
CA ALA A 4 -9.28 1.02 -4.25
C ALA A 4 -7.84 0.80 -4.73
N ILE A 5 -7.58 1.06 -6.02
CA ILE A 5 -6.26 0.93 -6.62
C ILE A 5 -5.33 2.05 -6.12
N SER A 6 -5.77 3.31 -6.09
CA SER A 6 -4.93 4.41 -5.62
C SER A 6 -4.54 4.27 -4.15
N LEU A 7 -5.47 3.80 -3.31
CA LEU A 7 -5.19 3.51 -1.91
C LEU A 7 -4.21 2.32 -1.75
N GLY A 8 -4.39 1.27 -2.56
CA GLY A 8 -3.45 0.15 -2.60
C GLY A 8 -2.05 0.59 -3.03
N VAL A 9 -1.94 1.51 -3.99
CA VAL A 9 -0.66 2.08 -4.44
C VAL A 9 -0.03 2.93 -3.33
N ARG A 10 -0.80 3.77 -2.63
CA ARG A 10 -0.30 4.55 -1.48
C ARG A 10 0.22 3.63 -0.37
N ALA A 11 -0.50 2.56 -0.05
CA ALA A 11 -0.05 1.56 0.91
C ALA A 11 1.23 0.84 0.43
N ALA A 12 1.31 0.47 -0.84
CA ALA A 12 2.49 -0.18 -1.43
C ALA A 12 3.72 0.75 -1.44
N LEU A 13 3.54 2.05 -1.69
CA LEU A 13 4.61 3.04 -1.61
C LEU A 13 5.16 3.17 -0.20
N TYR A 14 4.28 3.27 0.81
CA TYR A 14 4.69 3.30 2.21
C TYR A 14 5.49 2.04 2.60
N LEU A 15 5.03 0.86 2.19
CA LEU A 15 5.76 -0.38 2.39
C LEU A 15 7.10 -0.40 1.64
N SER A 16 7.15 0.19 0.45
CA SER A 16 8.36 0.28 -0.37
C SER A 16 9.41 1.20 0.24
N GLU A 17 9.01 2.32 0.83
CA GLU A 17 9.93 3.18 1.60
C GLU A 17 10.53 2.42 2.79
N LYS A 18 9.70 1.64 3.50
CA LYS A 18 10.11 0.96 4.73
C LYS A 18 10.93 -0.32 4.50
N ARG A 19 10.63 -1.07 3.43
CA ARG A 19 11.18 -2.41 3.18
C ARG A 19 12.03 -2.51 1.91
N ALA A 20 11.97 -1.53 1.01
CA ALA A 20 12.67 -1.58 -0.28
C ALA A 20 13.60 -0.37 -0.52
N ASP A 21 13.84 0.45 0.50
CA ASP A 21 14.66 1.67 0.44
C ASP A 21 14.20 2.66 -0.65
N LEU A 22 12.91 2.66 -0.98
CA LEU A 22 12.37 3.59 -1.96
C LEU A 22 12.56 5.03 -1.46
N PRO A 23 13.14 5.95 -2.25
CA PRO A 23 13.30 7.33 -1.84
C PRO A 23 11.94 8.00 -1.60
N PRO A 24 11.75 8.73 -0.49
CA PRO A 24 10.50 9.44 -0.23
C PRO A 24 10.19 10.51 -1.29
N THR A 25 11.20 10.99 -2.02
CA THR A 25 11.04 11.87 -3.19
C THR A 25 10.28 11.22 -4.34
N ASP A 26 10.49 9.91 -4.55
CA ASP A 26 9.84 9.14 -5.60
C ASP A 26 8.38 8.87 -5.25
N THR A 27 8.13 8.52 -3.99
CA THR A 27 6.77 8.42 -3.45
C THR A 27 6.01 9.74 -3.58
N ALA A 28 6.62 10.86 -3.17
CA ALA A 28 6.01 12.18 -3.27
C ALA A 28 5.64 12.53 -4.73
N ARG A 29 6.51 12.18 -5.68
CA ARG A 29 6.26 12.37 -7.12
C ARG A 29 5.08 11.53 -7.61
N LEU A 30 4.98 10.27 -7.19
CA LEU A 30 3.86 9.40 -7.57
C LEU A 30 2.54 9.89 -6.94
N LEU A 31 2.56 10.31 -5.68
CA LEU A 31 1.39 10.85 -4.98
C LEU A 31 0.92 12.16 -5.61
N HIS A 32 1.86 13.01 -6.06
CA HIS A 32 1.52 14.24 -6.78
C HIS A 32 0.83 13.95 -8.12
N LEU A 33 1.27 12.92 -8.86
CA LEU A 33 0.60 12.46 -10.09
C LEU A 33 -0.81 11.92 -9.81
N HIS A 34 -0.97 11.10 -8.78
CA HIS A 34 -2.28 10.60 -8.38
C HIS A 34 -3.23 11.74 -8.02
N LYS A 35 -2.76 12.76 -7.29
CA LYS A 35 -3.52 13.97 -6.98
C LYS A 35 -3.88 14.76 -8.25
N HIS A 36 -2.95 14.86 -9.20
CA HIS A 36 -3.17 15.55 -10.47
C HIS A 36 -4.27 14.87 -11.31
N TRP A 37 -4.36 13.55 -11.27
CA TRP A 37 -5.41 12.78 -11.93
C TRP A 37 -6.72 12.66 -11.13
N GLY A 38 -6.82 13.34 -9.99
CA GLY A 38 -8.03 13.33 -9.16
C GLY A 38 -8.32 11.98 -8.51
N LEU A 39 -7.29 11.14 -8.32
CA LEU A 39 -7.45 9.86 -7.64
C LEU A 39 -7.50 10.08 -6.12
N PRO A 40 -8.41 9.42 -5.40
CA PRO A 40 -8.49 9.57 -3.95
C PRO A 40 -7.26 8.95 -3.30
N LEU A 41 -6.57 9.76 -2.51
CA LEU A 41 -5.39 9.33 -1.77
C LEU A 41 -5.70 8.97 -0.32
N ILE A 42 -6.90 9.29 0.15
CA ILE A 42 -7.34 9.11 1.53
C ILE A 42 -8.48 8.11 1.53
N LEU A 43 -8.40 7.14 2.43
CA LEU A 43 -9.52 6.24 2.69
C LEU A 43 -10.58 7.03 3.49
N GLU A 44 -11.53 7.64 2.79
CA GLU A 44 -12.65 8.39 3.40
C GLU A 44 -13.78 7.48 3.91
N LEU A 45 -13.79 6.22 3.46
CA LEU A 45 -14.76 5.23 3.93
C LEU A 45 -14.42 4.83 5.37
N ASP A 46 -15.44 4.83 6.23
CA ASP A 46 -15.40 4.27 7.59
C ASP A 46 -15.38 2.73 7.54
N LEU A 47 -14.41 2.18 6.82
CA LEU A 47 -14.12 0.77 6.77
C LEU A 47 -13.26 0.43 7.98
N ARG A 48 -13.69 -0.51 8.81
CA ARG A 48 -12.90 -0.99 9.96
C ARG A 48 -11.62 -1.67 9.48
N SER A 49 -10.49 -1.42 10.16
CA SER A 49 -9.18 -2.03 9.82
C SER A 49 -9.32 -3.56 9.81
N ASP A 50 -10.10 -4.10 10.74
CA ASP A 50 -10.45 -5.51 10.87
C ASP A 50 -11.05 -6.09 9.58
N ALA A 51 -11.91 -5.34 8.88
CA ALA A 51 -12.56 -5.79 7.65
C ALA A 51 -11.57 -5.84 6.48
N ILE A 52 -10.66 -4.87 6.40
CA ILE A 52 -9.59 -4.82 5.41
C ILE A 52 -8.61 -5.96 5.65
N MET A 53 -8.20 -6.16 6.91
CA MET A 53 -7.32 -7.27 7.31
C MET A 53 -7.99 -8.62 7.05
N THR A 54 -9.28 -8.77 7.34
CA THR A 54 -10.02 -10.02 7.06
C THR A 54 -10.11 -10.29 5.56
N ALA A 55 -10.30 -9.25 4.74
CA ALA A 55 -10.32 -9.38 3.28
C ALA A 55 -8.94 -9.79 2.74
N LEU A 56 -7.85 -9.20 3.26
CA LEU A 56 -6.48 -9.55 2.91
C LEU A 56 -6.10 -10.96 3.37
N ALA A 57 -6.53 -11.36 4.58
CA ALA A 57 -6.30 -12.71 5.13
C ALA A 57 -7.07 -13.80 4.37
N ARG A 58 -8.21 -13.45 3.73
CA ARG A 58 -8.97 -14.34 2.85
C ARG A 58 -8.35 -14.50 1.47
N ASP A 59 -7.45 -13.61 1.06
CA ASP A 59 -6.72 -13.78 -0.19
C ASP A 59 -5.80 -15.00 -0.07
N LYS A 60 -5.86 -15.91 -1.04
CA LYS A 60 -5.09 -17.17 -1.05
C LYS A 60 -3.58 -16.95 -1.02
N LYS A 61 -3.08 -15.72 -1.22
CA LYS A 61 -1.69 -15.34 -1.00
C LYS A 61 -1.27 -15.33 0.48
N PHE A 62 -2.21 -15.31 1.42
CA PHE A 62 -1.95 -15.28 2.87
C PHE A 62 -1.84 -16.66 3.51
N THR A 63 -2.50 -17.68 2.94
CA THR A 63 -2.88 -18.89 3.69
C THR A 63 -1.91 -20.07 3.61
N ALA A 64 -0.79 -19.97 2.88
CA ALA A 64 0.07 -21.14 2.63
C ALA A 64 1.59 -20.92 2.70
N GLY A 65 2.10 -19.76 3.16
CA GLY A 65 3.56 -19.66 3.40
C GLY A 65 4.21 -18.28 3.54
N GLY A 66 3.47 -17.16 3.40
CA GLY A 66 4.04 -15.82 3.60
C GLY A 66 3.25 -14.72 2.88
N ILE A 67 3.23 -13.52 3.45
CA ILE A 67 2.52 -12.37 2.88
C ILE A 67 3.35 -11.84 1.70
N ARG A 68 2.86 -12.03 0.47
CA ARG A 68 3.53 -11.54 -0.74
C ARG A 68 2.94 -10.22 -1.22
N PHE A 69 3.75 -9.17 -1.18
CA PHE A 69 3.41 -7.82 -1.66
C PHE A 69 4.26 -7.43 -2.87
N VAL A 70 3.70 -6.61 -3.74
CA VAL A 70 4.46 -5.96 -4.81
C VAL A 70 4.98 -4.63 -4.26
N LEU A 71 6.30 -4.51 -4.17
CA LEU A 71 7.01 -3.31 -3.73
C LEU A 71 7.77 -2.70 -4.90
N LEU A 72 8.13 -1.43 -4.75
CA LEU A 72 8.94 -0.67 -5.69
C LEU A 72 10.33 -0.46 -5.11
N ARG A 73 11.36 -0.87 -5.84
CA ARG A 73 12.75 -0.58 -5.46
C ARG A 73 13.21 0.77 -6.00
N GLN A 74 12.71 1.11 -7.19
CA GLN A 74 12.85 2.41 -7.83
C GLN A 74 11.66 2.63 -8.77
N LEU A 75 11.44 3.88 -9.19
CA LEU A 75 10.40 4.19 -10.17
C LEU A 75 10.62 3.36 -11.46
N GLY A 76 9.64 2.53 -11.80
CA GLY A 76 9.69 1.63 -12.97
C GLY A 76 10.23 0.23 -12.67
N GLU A 77 10.70 -0.05 -11.45
CA GLU A 77 11.15 -1.39 -11.03
C GLU A 77 10.34 -1.89 -9.83
N ALA A 78 9.37 -2.76 -10.12
CA ALA A 78 8.57 -3.44 -9.11
C ALA A 78 9.03 -4.89 -8.92
N PHE A 79 9.01 -5.37 -7.68
CA PHE A 79 9.36 -6.74 -7.33
C PHE A 79 8.38 -7.30 -6.30
N VAL A 80 8.30 -8.63 -6.20
CA VAL A 80 7.50 -9.30 -5.18
C VAL A 80 8.37 -9.54 -3.95
N SER A 81 7.96 -8.98 -2.82
CA SER A 81 8.58 -9.21 -1.51
C SER A 81 7.67 -10.09 -0.66
N ASP A 82 8.26 -11.07 0.02
CA ASP A 82 7.67 -11.88 1.07
C ASP A 82 8.11 -11.45 2.49
N GLU A 83 8.87 -10.35 2.59
CA GLU A 83 9.36 -9.79 3.85
C GLU A 83 8.35 -8.86 4.54
N VAL A 84 7.19 -8.61 3.91
CA VAL A 84 6.15 -7.77 4.48
C VAL A 84 5.46 -8.50 5.63
N THR A 85 5.48 -7.89 6.81
CA THR A 85 4.84 -8.45 8.00
C THR A 85 3.41 -7.97 8.16
N GLU A 86 2.63 -8.65 9.00
CA GLU A 86 1.29 -8.21 9.36
C GLU A 86 1.29 -6.81 10.01
N GLN A 87 2.32 -6.51 10.80
CA GLN A 87 2.50 -5.18 11.40
C GLN A 87 2.70 -4.08 10.36
N ASP A 88 3.51 -4.35 9.33
CA ASP A 88 3.71 -3.38 8.24
C ASP A 88 2.39 -3.12 7.48
N LEU A 89 1.56 -4.15 7.35
CA LEU A 89 0.25 -4.04 6.70
C LEU A 89 -0.71 -3.17 7.51
N ILE A 90 -0.75 -3.35 8.83
CA ILE A 90 -1.54 -2.52 9.74
C ILE A 90 -1.08 -1.06 9.64
N GLU A 91 0.23 -0.81 9.69
CA GLU A 91 0.77 0.54 9.53
C GLU A 91 0.42 1.15 8.17
N ALA A 92 0.50 0.38 7.09
CA ALA A 92 0.13 0.86 5.76
C ALA A 92 -1.36 1.22 5.67
N ILE A 93 -2.25 0.45 6.33
CA ILE A 93 -3.68 0.74 6.42
C ILE A 93 -3.93 2.04 7.20
N GLU A 94 -3.23 2.25 8.32
CA GLU A 94 -3.36 3.50 9.09
C GLU A 94 -2.75 4.71 8.34
N HIS A 95 -1.67 4.48 7.57
CA HIS A 95 -1.07 5.52 6.74
C HIS A 95 -2.06 6.03 5.68
N VAL A 96 -2.80 5.15 5.00
CA VAL A 96 -3.77 5.56 3.96
C VAL A 96 -5.02 6.25 4.53
N ARG A 97 -5.29 6.13 5.83
CA ARG A 97 -6.36 6.86 6.54
C ARG A 97 -5.95 8.26 6.93
N THR A 98 -4.67 8.47 7.16
CA THR A 98 -4.16 9.77 7.58
C THR A 98 -4.18 10.72 6.39
N PRO A 99 -4.82 11.91 6.51
CA PRO A 99 -4.75 12.93 5.47
C PRO A 99 -3.31 13.41 5.30
N MET A 100 -2.90 13.65 4.05
CA MET A 100 -1.58 14.21 3.70
C MET A 100 -1.53 15.72 3.89
#